data_AF-A0A0D6EUU6-F1
#
_entry.id   AF-A0A0D6EUU6-F1
#
_cell.length_a   1.000
_cell.length_b   1.000
_cell.length_c   1.000
_cell.angle_alpha   90.00
_cell.angle_beta   90.00
_cell.angle_gamma   90.00
#
_symmetry.space_group_name_H-M   'P 1'
#
loop_
_entity.id
_entity.type
_entity.pdbx_description
1 polymer ?
#
loop_
_entity_poly.entity_id
_entity_poly.type
_entity_poly.pdbx_seq_one_letter_code
_entity_poly.pdbx_strand_id
1 'polypeptide(L)'
;MIKVKNISLNFLVQCILISLLFLSNGALSATKADSAKENLNAVHEKIDQLKKELSGTQKAQEDATDQLRKSEKQISDTNRSLYEISVQQKKNYTKLQELKAQSDSVESQVDLQRRMLGEQIYQQYLHGDPGYLQMIIQSENPSVVARNIQYYSYVAKARAKSIYQMQGNLKKIEAYSAETAQKLKEIAGLKQKEEVKKSELESHKKDRAKLIASLSSKINQQRNEIQKLVRDEKRLTDLVDRLAKLPSAPVPSKREEKSSSKTPIVRNESIPSETFSGQKFETLRGKLSLPVKGDVINRFGSPREDTGLSWKGLFIKSNEGNEVKSIATGRIVFADWLRGFGNLIIVDHGEGYMSLYGNNQSTIKKTGEIVSGGDVIALVGNTGGNESNGLYFELRKLSKPFDPLAWTSIK
;
A
#
# COMPACT_ATOMS: atom_id res chain seq x y z
N MET A 1 25.10 46.09 112.87
CA MET A 1 24.27 46.71 111.81
C MET A 1 24.93 46.48 110.46
N ILE A 2 24.54 45.43 109.72
CA ILE A 2 24.85 45.31 108.28
C ILE A 2 23.61 44.73 107.60
N LYS A 3 22.91 45.57 106.83
CA LYS A 3 21.76 45.21 105.99
C LYS A 3 22.27 44.50 104.73
N VAL A 4 21.86 43.26 104.51
CA VAL A 4 22.01 42.59 103.20
C VAL A 4 20.70 42.77 102.43
N LYS A 5 20.80 43.42 101.27
CA LYS A 5 19.71 43.74 100.33
C LYS A 5 19.23 42.48 99.62
N ASN A 6 17.91 42.33 99.54
CA ASN A 6 17.19 41.40 98.67
C ASN A 6 17.68 41.52 97.21
N ILE A 7 18.19 40.41 96.67
CA ILE A 7 18.32 40.21 95.22
C ILE A 7 17.04 39.55 94.74
N SER A 8 16.46 40.14 93.71
CA SER A 8 15.11 39.90 93.21
C SER A 8 14.96 38.53 92.53
N LEU A 9 13.85 37.86 92.86
CA LEU A 9 13.33 36.62 92.29
C LEU A 9 13.06 36.70 90.76
N ASN A 10 13.17 37.89 90.16
CA ASN A 10 12.91 38.15 88.74
C ASN A 10 14.03 37.70 87.79
N PHE A 11 15.25 37.46 88.28
CA PHE A 11 16.37 37.07 87.39
C PHE A 11 16.40 35.58 87.04
N LEU A 12 15.83 34.73 87.90
CA LEU A 12 15.80 33.27 87.70
C LEU A 12 14.66 32.81 86.77
N VAL A 13 13.52 33.51 86.79
CA VAL A 13 12.35 33.21 85.94
C VAL A 13 12.61 33.62 84.48
N GLN A 14 13.43 34.64 84.25
CA GLN A 14 13.73 35.14 82.91
C GLN A 14 14.71 34.25 82.14
N CYS A 15 15.54 33.46 82.81
CA CYS A 15 16.44 32.47 82.16
C CYS A 15 15.70 31.17 81.77
N ILE A 16 14.67 30.76 82.51
CA ILE A 16 13.89 29.55 82.21
C ILE A 16 12.94 29.79 81.03
N LEU A 17 12.34 30.98 80.91
CA LEU A 17 11.48 31.32 79.77
C LEU A 17 12.26 31.45 78.44
N ILE A 18 13.53 31.85 78.48
CA ILE A 18 14.36 31.95 77.27
C ILE A 18 14.85 30.56 76.83
N SER A 19 15.09 29.63 77.76
CA SER A 19 15.44 28.25 77.41
C SER A 19 14.27 27.45 76.78
N LEU A 20 13.01 27.71 77.18
CA LEU A 20 11.84 27.06 76.57
C LEU A 20 11.43 27.63 75.20
N LEU A 21 11.88 28.84 74.85
CA LEU A 21 11.62 29.46 73.54
C LEU A 21 12.66 29.10 72.46
N PHE A 22 13.81 28.52 72.84
CA PHE A 22 14.81 28.05 71.89
C PHE A 22 14.70 26.55 71.56
N LEU A 23 13.96 25.75 72.34
CA LEU A 23 13.71 24.33 72.04
C LEU A 23 12.50 24.09 71.10
N SER A 24 11.60 25.06 70.93
CA SER A 24 10.44 24.91 70.03
C SER A 24 10.77 25.21 68.55
N ASN A 25 11.85 25.94 68.26
CA ASN A 25 12.24 26.28 66.88
C ASN A 25 13.09 25.20 66.17
N GLY A 26 13.71 24.26 66.90
CA GLY A 26 14.46 23.14 66.32
C GLY A 26 13.58 21.98 65.85
N ALA A 27 12.48 21.70 66.56
CA ALA A 27 11.56 20.60 66.25
C ALA A 27 10.70 20.85 64.99
N LEU A 28 10.48 22.11 64.61
CA LEU A 28 9.67 22.48 63.44
C LEU A 28 10.43 22.36 62.09
N SER A 29 11.76 22.30 62.14
CA SER A 29 12.62 22.17 60.94
C SER A 29 12.90 20.69 60.61
N ALA A 30 13.03 19.84 61.64
CA ALA A 30 13.14 18.38 61.48
C ALA A 30 11.87 17.77 60.86
N THR A 31 10.68 18.22 61.30
CA THR A 31 9.39 17.74 60.76
C THR A 31 9.16 18.11 59.29
N LYS A 32 9.69 19.24 58.81
CA LYS A 32 9.61 19.66 57.41
C LYS A 32 10.59 18.91 56.49
N ALA A 33 11.79 18.58 56.99
CA ALA A 33 12.76 17.79 56.24
C ALA A 33 12.33 16.32 56.11
N ASP A 34 11.75 15.74 57.17
CA ASP A 34 11.27 14.35 57.15
C ASP A 34 10.02 14.19 56.27
N SER A 35 9.07 15.13 56.31
CA SER A 35 7.93 15.16 55.39
C SER A 35 8.33 15.42 53.93
N ALA A 36 9.39 16.19 53.66
CA ALA A 36 9.92 16.37 52.31
C ALA A 36 10.54 15.07 51.77
N LYS A 37 11.24 14.30 52.60
CA LYS A 37 11.78 12.98 52.25
C LYS A 37 10.68 11.94 52.01
N GLU A 38 9.62 11.93 52.82
CA GLU A 38 8.48 11.06 52.63
C GLU A 38 7.74 11.35 51.30
N ASN A 39 7.50 12.63 51.00
CA ASN A 39 6.94 13.07 49.72
C ASN A 39 7.83 12.68 48.53
N LEU A 40 9.15 12.73 48.68
CA LEU A 40 10.10 12.34 47.63
C LEU A 40 10.06 10.83 47.36
N ASN A 41 9.97 10.00 48.41
CA ASN A 41 9.78 8.56 48.27
C ASN A 41 8.45 8.22 47.58
N ALA A 42 7.36 8.88 47.95
CA ALA A 42 6.06 8.70 47.29
C ALA A 42 6.10 9.10 45.80
N VAL A 43 6.85 10.14 45.45
CA VAL A 43 7.08 10.54 44.05
C VAL A 43 7.88 9.49 43.29
N HIS A 44 8.94 8.93 43.87
CA HIS A 44 9.71 7.84 43.26
C HIS A 44 8.83 6.60 42.99
N GLU A 45 8.06 6.14 43.97
CA GLU A 45 7.15 5.01 43.81
C GLU A 45 6.14 5.26 42.68
N LYS A 46 5.61 6.49 42.60
CA LYS A 46 4.66 6.87 41.54
C LYS A 46 5.32 6.89 40.16
N ILE A 47 6.55 7.37 40.06
CA ILE A 47 7.34 7.36 38.82
C ILE A 47 7.59 5.91 38.37
N ASP A 48 7.97 5.02 39.29
CA ASP A 48 8.25 3.63 38.96
C ASP A 48 6.98 2.86 38.55
N GLN A 49 5.85 3.11 39.22
CA GLN A 49 4.56 2.59 38.80
C GLN A 49 4.20 3.07 37.38
N LEU A 50 4.32 4.38 37.11
CA LEU A 50 4.03 4.94 35.78
C LEU A 50 4.98 4.41 34.71
N LYS A 51 6.27 4.20 35.01
CA LYS A 51 7.22 3.55 34.09
C LYS A 51 6.81 2.11 33.77
N LYS A 52 6.36 1.35 34.77
CA LYS A 52 5.86 -0.03 34.57
C LYS A 52 4.59 -0.05 33.71
N GLU A 53 3.64 0.84 33.98
CA GLU A 53 2.42 0.99 33.17
C GLU A 53 2.72 1.47 31.74
N LEU A 54 3.69 2.37 31.58
CA LEU A 54 4.16 2.84 30.28
C LEU A 54 4.76 1.69 29.47
N SER A 55 5.62 0.86 30.08
CA SER A 55 6.19 -0.33 29.44
C SER A 55 5.10 -1.32 29.02
N GLY A 56 4.11 -1.56 29.89
CA GLY A 56 2.96 -2.42 29.54
C GLY A 56 2.12 -1.85 28.38
N THR A 57 1.88 -0.54 28.37
CA THR A 57 1.13 0.15 27.31
C THR A 57 1.92 0.14 25.98
N GLN A 58 3.24 0.29 26.04
CA GLN A 58 4.14 0.17 24.88
C GLN A 58 4.11 -1.24 24.29
N LYS A 59 4.15 -2.28 25.12
CA LYS A 59 4.04 -3.66 24.67
C LYS A 59 2.69 -3.93 24.01
N ALA A 60 1.59 -3.46 24.61
CA ALA A 60 0.25 -3.56 24.01
C ALA A 60 0.16 -2.82 22.65
N GLN A 61 0.84 -1.67 22.52
CA GLN A 61 0.93 -0.94 21.25
C GLN A 61 1.72 -1.73 20.20
N GLU A 62 2.83 -2.37 20.60
CA GLU A 62 3.63 -3.22 19.73
C GLU A 62 2.83 -4.43 19.23
N ASP A 63 2.16 -5.15 20.14
CA ASP A 63 1.29 -6.27 19.82
C ASP A 63 0.16 -5.85 18.85
N ALA A 64 -0.49 -4.71 19.11
CA ALA A 64 -1.52 -4.16 18.22
C ALA A 64 -0.95 -3.79 16.84
N THR A 65 0.27 -3.25 16.78
CA THR A 65 0.96 -2.91 15.53
C THR A 65 1.32 -4.16 14.73
N ASP A 66 1.77 -5.22 15.39
CA ASP A 66 2.09 -6.50 14.77
C ASP A 66 0.84 -7.19 14.21
N GLN A 67 -0.28 -7.11 14.93
CA GLN A 67 -1.56 -7.56 14.42
C GLN A 67 -2.01 -6.72 13.23
N LEU A 68 -1.91 -5.38 13.29
CA LEU A 68 -2.22 -4.51 12.15
C LEU A 68 -1.40 -4.91 10.92
N ARG A 69 -0.09 -5.12 11.08
CA ARG A 69 0.80 -5.62 10.02
C ARG A 69 0.29 -6.91 9.39
N LYS A 70 -0.10 -7.91 10.20
CA LYS A 70 -0.63 -9.18 9.70
C LYS A 70 -1.89 -8.97 8.86
N SER A 71 -2.81 -8.11 9.30
CA SER A 71 -4.00 -7.78 8.52
C SER A 71 -3.69 -7.00 7.25
N GLU A 72 -2.78 -6.03 7.28
CA GLU A 72 -2.35 -5.32 6.06
C GLU A 72 -1.72 -6.26 5.03
N LYS A 73 -0.95 -7.27 5.47
CA LYS A 73 -0.40 -8.30 4.59
C LYS A 73 -1.51 -9.17 3.98
N GLN A 74 -2.47 -9.63 4.78
CA GLN A 74 -3.62 -10.39 4.27
C GLN A 74 -4.47 -9.59 3.27
N ILE A 75 -4.70 -8.30 3.55
CA ILE A 75 -5.40 -7.39 2.64
C ILE A 75 -4.60 -7.24 1.33
N SER A 76 -3.27 -7.09 1.42
CA SER A 76 -2.39 -7.03 0.26
C SER A 76 -2.52 -8.28 -0.62
N ASP A 77 -2.48 -9.47 -0.01
CA ASP A 77 -2.60 -10.74 -0.71
C ASP A 77 -3.99 -10.90 -1.37
N THR A 78 -5.07 -10.57 -0.65
CA THR A 78 -6.43 -10.60 -1.22
C THR A 78 -6.60 -9.58 -2.35
N ASN A 79 -6.08 -8.36 -2.21
CA ASN A 79 -6.12 -7.35 -3.28
C ASN A 79 -5.34 -7.82 -4.54
N ARG A 80 -4.22 -8.51 -4.35
CA ARG A 80 -3.48 -9.12 -5.46
C ARG A 80 -4.31 -10.20 -6.15
N SER A 81 -4.92 -11.10 -5.39
CA SER A 81 -5.81 -12.13 -5.93
C SER A 81 -6.99 -11.53 -6.70
N LEU A 82 -7.61 -10.48 -6.17
CA LEU A 82 -8.69 -9.74 -6.84
C LEU A 82 -8.20 -9.10 -8.16
N TYR A 83 -6.99 -8.56 -8.18
CA TYR A 83 -6.38 -8.03 -9.40
C TYR A 83 -6.17 -9.15 -10.44
N GLU A 84 -5.55 -10.27 -10.05
CA GLU A 84 -5.32 -11.42 -10.93
C GLU A 84 -6.64 -11.98 -11.48
N ILE A 85 -7.67 -12.10 -10.64
CA ILE A 85 -9.03 -12.45 -11.03
C ILE A 85 -9.58 -11.47 -12.07
N SER A 86 -9.45 -10.15 -11.85
CA SER A 86 -9.96 -9.15 -12.79
C SER A 86 -9.30 -9.24 -14.18
N VAL A 87 -8.00 -9.54 -14.21
CA VAL A 87 -7.23 -9.75 -15.45
C VAL A 87 -7.72 -11.00 -16.18
N GLN A 88 -7.94 -12.11 -15.47
CA GLN A 88 -8.48 -13.34 -16.07
C GLN A 88 -9.92 -13.16 -16.58
N GLN A 89 -10.77 -12.43 -15.84
CA GLN A 89 -12.12 -12.07 -16.29
C GLN A 89 -12.05 -11.33 -17.62
N LYS A 90 -11.24 -10.26 -17.71
CA LYS A 90 -11.07 -9.47 -18.93
C LYS A 90 -10.61 -10.33 -20.11
N LYS A 91 -9.61 -11.18 -19.89
CA LYS A 91 -9.10 -12.11 -20.90
C LYS A 91 -10.18 -13.08 -21.41
N ASN A 92 -10.95 -13.68 -20.51
CA ASN A 92 -12.02 -14.60 -20.88
C ASN A 92 -13.18 -13.91 -21.59
N TYR A 93 -13.53 -12.67 -21.22
CA TYR A 93 -14.50 -11.86 -21.96
C TYR A 93 -14.06 -11.58 -23.39
N THR A 94 -12.81 -11.14 -23.58
CA THR A 94 -12.25 -10.94 -24.92
C THR A 94 -12.24 -12.25 -25.70
N LYS A 95 -11.87 -13.37 -25.07
CA LYS A 95 -11.88 -14.68 -25.74
C LYS A 95 -13.28 -15.09 -26.18
N LEU A 96 -14.29 -14.83 -25.37
CA LEU A 96 -15.69 -15.12 -25.72
C LEU A 96 -16.16 -14.29 -26.92
N GLN A 97 -15.77 -13.00 -26.98
CA GLN A 97 -16.05 -12.14 -28.13
C GLN A 97 -15.37 -12.63 -29.41
N GLU A 98 -14.10 -13.05 -29.33
CA GLU A 98 -13.37 -13.65 -30.45
C GLU A 98 -14.03 -14.94 -30.94
N LEU A 99 -14.40 -15.84 -30.03
CA LEU A 99 -15.08 -17.09 -30.37
C LEU A 99 -16.44 -16.84 -31.04
N LYS A 100 -17.19 -15.83 -30.56
CA LYS A 100 -18.45 -15.44 -31.18
C LYS A 100 -18.24 -14.93 -32.62
N ALA A 101 -17.27 -14.04 -32.84
CA ALA A 101 -16.94 -13.55 -34.17
C ALA A 101 -16.48 -14.69 -35.11
N GLN A 102 -15.73 -15.66 -34.59
CA GLN A 102 -15.34 -16.86 -35.36
C GLN A 102 -16.55 -17.74 -35.72
N SER A 103 -17.49 -17.94 -34.79
CA SER A 103 -18.74 -18.68 -35.05
C SER A 103 -19.52 -18.02 -36.19
N ASP A 104 -19.75 -16.71 -36.11
CA ASP A 104 -20.55 -15.96 -37.08
C ASP A 104 -19.92 -16.00 -38.49
N SER A 105 -18.58 -15.93 -38.55
CA SER A 105 -17.83 -16.05 -39.80
C SER A 105 -17.95 -17.45 -40.42
N VAL A 106 -17.78 -18.51 -39.61
CA VAL A 106 -17.88 -19.90 -40.10
C VAL A 106 -19.32 -20.24 -40.50
N GLU A 107 -20.32 -19.78 -39.75
CA GLU A 107 -21.74 -19.92 -40.11
C GLU A 107 -22.03 -19.28 -41.47
N SER A 108 -21.56 -18.04 -41.68
CA SER A 108 -21.70 -17.35 -42.97
C SER A 108 -21.04 -18.12 -44.13
N GLN A 109 -19.87 -18.72 -43.89
CA GLN A 109 -19.20 -19.57 -44.89
C GLN A 109 -19.97 -20.86 -45.17
N VAL A 110 -20.51 -21.51 -44.15
CA VAL A 110 -21.35 -22.71 -44.29
C VAL A 110 -22.57 -22.40 -45.13
N ASP A 111 -23.25 -21.29 -44.88
CA ASP A 111 -24.45 -20.89 -45.62
C ASP A 111 -24.15 -20.50 -47.07
N LEU A 112 -22.98 -19.90 -47.33
CA LEU A 112 -22.51 -19.68 -48.71
C LEU A 112 -22.27 -21.01 -49.43
N GLN A 113 -21.53 -21.94 -48.82
CA GLN A 113 -21.25 -23.26 -49.41
C GLN A 113 -22.53 -24.06 -49.66
N ARG A 114 -23.50 -24.00 -48.73
CA ARG A 114 -24.82 -24.62 -48.88
C ARG A 114 -25.60 -24.03 -50.05
N ARG A 115 -25.62 -22.71 -50.22
CA ARG A 115 -26.28 -22.05 -51.35
C ARG A 115 -25.64 -22.45 -52.68
N MET A 116 -24.32 -22.43 -52.78
CA MET A 116 -23.60 -22.85 -54.00
C MET A 116 -23.82 -24.33 -54.34
N LEU A 117 -23.90 -25.20 -53.33
CA LEU A 117 -24.22 -26.62 -53.52
C LEU A 117 -25.69 -26.80 -53.95
N GLY A 118 -26.61 -26.07 -53.33
CA GLY A 118 -28.03 -26.09 -53.67
C GLY A 118 -28.30 -25.61 -55.09
N GLU A 119 -27.67 -24.53 -55.52
CA GLU A 119 -27.74 -24.04 -56.90
C GLU A 119 -27.20 -25.09 -57.89
N GLN A 120 -26.07 -25.73 -57.57
CA GLN A 120 -25.53 -26.80 -58.41
C GLN A 120 -26.49 -27.99 -58.55
N ILE A 121 -27.13 -28.43 -57.46
CA ILE A 121 -28.13 -29.51 -57.48
C ILE A 121 -29.40 -29.08 -58.24
N TYR A 122 -29.84 -27.83 -58.06
CA TYR A 122 -31.02 -27.30 -58.74
C TYR A 122 -30.84 -27.19 -60.25
N GLN A 123 -29.67 -26.75 -60.72
CA GLN A 123 -29.35 -26.74 -62.16
C GLN A 123 -29.34 -28.17 -62.73
N GLN A 124 -28.84 -29.15 -61.99
CA GLN A 124 -28.93 -30.57 -62.40
C GLN A 124 -30.38 -31.04 -62.51
N TYR A 125 -31.27 -30.60 -61.61
CA TYR A 125 -32.68 -30.96 -61.66
C TYR A 125 -33.44 -30.29 -62.83
N LEU A 126 -33.21 -29.00 -63.08
CA LEU A 126 -33.90 -28.22 -64.11
C LEU A 126 -33.65 -28.70 -65.54
N HIS A 127 -32.44 -29.18 -65.84
CA HIS A 127 -32.12 -29.74 -67.14
C HIS A 127 -32.72 -31.14 -67.37
N GLY A 128 -33.60 -31.59 -66.45
CA GLY A 128 -33.97 -32.99 -66.28
C GLY A 128 -32.78 -33.76 -65.74
N ASP A 129 -32.99 -34.96 -65.21
CA ASP A 129 -31.92 -35.94 -65.12
C ASP A 129 -31.96 -36.77 -66.41
N PRO A 130 -31.41 -36.31 -67.56
CA PRO A 130 -31.14 -37.22 -68.67
C PRO A 130 -30.06 -38.15 -68.15
N GLY A 131 -30.48 -39.22 -67.47
CA GLY A 131 -29.61 -40.09 -66.69
C GLY A 131 -28.36 -40.36 -67.50
N TYR A 132 -27.18 -40.14 -66.91
CA TYR A 132 -25.85 -39.99 -67.53
C TYR A 132 -25.63 -40.57 -68.93
N LEU A 133 -26.15 -41.77 -69.20
CA LEU A 133 -26.25 -42.40 -70.51
C LEU A 133 -26.85 -41.48 -71.60
N GLN A 134 -27.93 -40.75 -71.33
CA GLN A 134 -28.61 -39.90 -72.31
C GLN A 134 -27.75 -38.69 -72.72
N MET A 135 -27.01 -38.08 -71.79
CA MET A 135 -26.04 -37.01 -72.13
C MET A 135 -24.85 -37.53 -72.94
N ILE A 136 -24.37 -38.75 -72.64
CA ILE A 136 -23.28 -39.39 -73.38
C ILE A 136 -23.73 -39.74 -74.81
N ILE A 137 -24.98 -40.19 -74.97
CA ILE A 137 -25.57 -40.56 -76.26
C ILE A 137 -25.90 -39.34 -77.14
N GLN A 138 -26.31 -38.22 -76.54
CA GLN A 138 -26.68 -36.98 -77.27
C GLN A 138 -25.50 -36.05 -77.58
N SER A 139 -24.31 -36.31 -77.03
CA SER A 139 -23.14 -35.44 -77.20
C SER A 139 -22.27 -35.85 -78.38
N GLU A 140 -21.82 -34.86 -79.16
CA GLU A 140 -20.80 -35.03 -80.20
C GLU A 140 -19.45 -35.51 -79.65
N ASN A 141 -19.17 -35.31 -78.35
CA ASN A 141 -17.95 -35.78 -77.69
C ASN A 141 -18.24 -36.45 -76.32
N PRO A 142 -18.57 -37.75 -76.33
CA PRO A 142 -18.88 -38.53 -75.12
C PRO A 142 -17.79 -38.50 -74.05
N SER A 143 -16.52 -38.41 -74.47
CA SER A 143 -15.37 -38.40 -73.56
C SER A 143 -15.27 -37.11 -72.74
N VAL A 144 -15.66 -35.97 -73.31
CA VAL A 144 -15.68 -34.67 -72.60
C VAL A 144 -16.79 -34.67 -71.54
N VAL A 145 -17.98 -35.16 -71.90
CA VAL A 145 -19.13 -35.25 -70.98
C VAL A 145 -18.81 -36.15 -69.78
N ALA A 146 -18.23 -37.33 -70.03
CA ALA A 146 -17.83 -38.25 -68.96
C ALA A 146 -16.82 -37.62 -67.98
N ARG A 147 -15.83 -36.86 -68.48
CA ARG A 147 -14.87 -36.14 -67.64
C ARG A 147 -15.53 -35.04 -66.81
N ASN A 148 -16.42 -34.25 -67.43
CA ASN A 148 -17.09 -33.15 -66.73
C ASN A 148 -17.98 -33.65 -65.59
N ILE A 149 -18.73 -34.74 -65.81
CA ILE A 149 -19.51 -35.42 -64.75
C ILE A 149 -18.59 -35.78 -63.57
N GLN A 150 -17.44 -36.38 -63.88
CA GLN A 150 -16.51 -36.79 -62.84
C GLN A 150 -15.92 -35.58 -62.09
N TYR A 151 -15.61 -34.48 -62.78
CA TYR A 151 -15.18 -33.23 -62.15
C TYR A 151 -16.25 -32.64 -61.23
N TYR A 152 -17.52 -32.61 -61.66
CA TYR A 152 -18.63 -32.17 -60.82
C TYR A 152 -18.78 -33.03 -59.56
N SER A 153 -18.60 -34.36 -59.69
CA SER A 153 -18.63 -35.28 -58.55
C SER A 153 -17.52 -34.98 -57.55
N TYR A 154 -16.30 -34.70 -58.02
CA TYR A 154 -15.18 -34.30 -57.16
C TYR A 154 -15.44 -32.96 -56.45
N VAL A 155 -15.97 -31.96 -57.16
CA VAL A 155 -16.30 -30.65 -56.58
C VAL A 155 -17.41 -30.79 -55.52
N ALA A 156 -18.47 -31.54 -55.81
CA ALA A 156 -19.56 -31.77 -54.86
C ALA A 156 -19.08 -32.51 -53.60
N LYS A 157 -18.27 -33.56 -53.76
CA LYS A 157 -17.65 -34.28 -52.63
C LYS A 157 -16.73 -33.38 -51.81
N ALA A 158 -15.92 -32.53 -52.46
CA ALA A 158 -15.05 -31.58 -51.79
C ALA A 158 -15.85 -30.53 -50.99
N ARG A 159 -16.93 -29.98 -51.56
CA ARG A 159 -17.83 -29.04 -50.88
C ARG A 159 -18.52 -29.69 -49.68
N ALA A 160 -19.09 -30.89 -49.85
CA ALA A 160 -19.72 -31.63 -48.75
C ALA A 160 -18.72 -31.90 -47.61
N LYS A 161 -17.48 -32.30 -47.94
CA LYS A 161 -16.39 -32.46 -46.96
C LYS A 161 -16.07 -31.15 -46.24
N SER A 162 -15.99 -30.03 -46.96
CA SER A 162 -15.75 -28.71 -46.37
C SER A 162 -16.87 -28.30 -45.40
N ILE A 163 -18.14 -28.48 -45.78
CA ILE A 163 -19.31 -28.20 -44.93
C ILE A 163 -19.23 -29.04 -43.65
N TYR A 164 -18.93 -30.34 -43.78
CA TYR A 164 -18.80 -31.24 -42.63
C TYR A 164 -17.67 -30.80 -41.67
N GLN A 165 -16.51 -30.41 -42.22
CA GLN A 165 -15.40 -29.88 -41.42
C GLN A 165 -15.77 -28.57 -40.71
N MET A 166 -16.43 -27.64 -41.40
CA MET A 166 -16.89 -26.37 -40.82
C MET A 166 -17.92 -26.60 -39.71
N GLN A 167 -18.89 -27.50 -39.91
CA GLN A 167 -19.84 -27.90 -38.87
C GLN A 167 -19.14 -28.53 -37.65
N GLY A 168 -18.11 -29.34 -37.88
CA GLY A 168 -17.27 -29.88 -36.81
C GLY A 168 -16.54 -28.78 -36.04
N ASN A 169 -16.06 -27.74 -36.73
CA ASN A 169 -15.42 -26.59 -36.10
C ASN A 169 -16.42 -25.74 -35.30
N LEU A 170 -17.64 -25.54 -35.80
CA LEU A 170 -18.71 -24.85 -35.05
C LEU A 170 -19.02 -25.55 -33.72
N LYS A 171 -19.16 -26.88 -33.73
CA LYS A 171 -19.35 -27.65 -32.49
C LYS A 171 -18.20 -27.48 -31.48
N LYS A 172 -16.96 -27.39 -31.96
CA LYS A 172 -15.79 -27.11 -31.10
C LYS A 172 -15.84 -25.70 -30.51
N ILE A 173 -16.18 -24.70 -31.33
CA ILE A 173 -16.33 -23.31 -30.88
C ILE A 173 -17.43 -23.20 -29.82
N GLU A 174 -18.57 -23.86 -30.03
CA GLU A 174 -19.67 -23.91 -29.07
C GLU A 174 -19.25 -24.54 -27.74
N ALA A 175 -18.54 -25.68 -27.78
CA ALA A 175 -18.01 -26.33 -26.59
C ALA A 175 -17.02 -25.43 -25.83
N TYR A 176 -16.09 -24.76 -26.53
CA TYR A 176 -15.15 -23.83 -25.91
C TYR A 176 -15.84 -22.57 -25.35
N SER A 177 -16.88 -22.09 -26.02
CA SER A 177 -17.70 -20.97 -25.54
C SER A 177 -18.41 -21.33 -24.24
N ALA A 178 -19.03 -22.51 -24.17
CA ALA A 178 -19.70 -23.01 -22.96
C ALA A 178 -18.70 -23.20 -21.79
N GLU A 179 -17.53 -23.79 -22.04
CA GLU A 179 -16.47 -23.92 -21.04
C GLU A 179 -15.99 -22.56 -20.53
N THR A 180 -15.80 -21.59 -21.42
CA THR A 180 -15.37 -20.22 -21.06
C THR A 180 -16.43 -19.50 -20.24
N ALA A 181 -17.71 -19.65 -20.58
CA ALA A 181 -18.83 -19.09 -19.83
C ALA A 181 -18.92 -19.69 -18.41
N GLN A 182 -18.72 -21.00 -18.28
CA GLN A 182 -18.68 -21.67 -16.98
C GLN A 182 -17.52 -21.17 -16.11
N LYS A 183 -16.31 -21.04 -16.69
CA LYS A 183 -15.15 -20.43 -15.99
C LYS A 183 -15.44 -19.00 -15.52
N LEU A 184 -16.10 -18.18 -16.33
CA LEU A 184 -16.50 -16.82 -15.93
C LEU A 184 -17.44 -16.83 -14.72
N LYS A 185 -18.39 -17.77 -14.66
CA LYS A 185 -19.29 -17.95 -13.51
C LYS A 185 -18.54 -18.35 -12.23
N GLU A 186 -17.60 -19.29 -12.34
CA GLU A 186 -16.74 -19.71 -11.22
C GLU A 186 -15.87 -18.56 -10.71
N ILE A 187 -15.23 -17.82 -11.63
CA ILE A 187 -14.41 -16.66 -11.30
C ILE A 187 -15.25 -15.55 -10.64
N ALA A 188 -16.49 -15.34 -11.08
CA ALA A 188 -17.40 -14.38 -10.44
C ALA A 188 -17.72 -14.76 -8.99
N GLY A 189 -17.97 -16.06 -8.73
CA GLY A 189 -18.17 -16.57 -7.37
C GLY A 189 -16.92 -16.42 -6.48
N LEU A 190 -15.73 -16.70 -7.01
CA LEU A 190 -14.46 -16.49 -6.31
C LEU A 190 -14.21 -15.02 -5.98
N LYS A 191 -14.47 -14.13 -6.95
CA LYS A 191 -14.36 -12.68 -6.76
C LYS A 191 -15.22 -12.19 -5.61
N GLN A 192 -16.47 -12.64 -5.55
CA GLN A 192 -17.39 -12.25 -4.47
C GLN A 192 -16.89 -12.72 -3.10
N LYS A 193 -16.37 -13.94 -3.00
CA LYS A 193 -15.79 -14.47 -1.75
C LYS A 193 -14.58 -13.63 -1.28
N GLU A 194 -13.67 -13.28 -2.19
CA GLU A 194 -12.52 -12.45 -1.86
C GLU A 194 -12.93 -11.01 -1.46
N GLU A 195 -13.97 -10.44 -2.09
CA GLU A 195 -14.46 -9.10 -1.74
C GLU A 195 -15.09 -9.07 -0.33
N VAL A 196 -15.86 -10.10 0.03
CA VAL A 196 -16.41 -10.22 1.40
C VAL A 196 -15.29 -10.33 2.42
N LYS A 197 -14.32 -11.21 2.18
CA LYS A 197 -13.13 -11.37 3.04
C LYS A 197 -12.34 -10.07 3.18
N LYS A 198 -12.17 -9.32 2.08
CA LYS A 198 -11.51 -8.01 2.09
C LYS A 198 -12.26 -7.03 3.00
N SER A 199 -13.58 -6.91 2.86
CA SER A 199 -14.40 -6.02 3.69
C SER A 199 -14.28 -6.34 5.18
N GLU A 200 -14.24 -7.63 5.55
CA GLU A 200 -14.02 -8.06 6.94
C GLU A 200 -12.64 -7.62 7.46
N LEU A 201 -11.59 -7.86 6.67
CA LEU A 201 -10.22 -7.46 7.03
C LEU A 201 -10.06 -5.94 7.15
N GLU A 202 -10.71 -5.16 6.30
CA GLU A 202 -10.71 -3.69 6.35
C GLU A 202 -11.38 -3.16 7.61
N SER A 203 -12.48 -3.79 8.04
CA SER A 203 -13.13 -3.48 9.32
C SER A 203 -12.16 -3.70 10.48
N HIS A 204 -11.49 -4.87 10.53
CA HIS A 204 -10.48 -5.17 11.54
C HIS A 204 -9.27 -4.22 11.51
N LYS A 205 -8.83 -3.80 10.31
CA LYS A 205 -7.78 -2.79 10.15
C LYS A 205 -8.18 -1.47 10.81
N LYS A 206 -9.41 -1.00 10.57
CA LYS A 206 -9.93 0.26 11.12
C LYS A 206 -10.01 0.22 12.65
N ASP A 207 -10.47 -0.87 13.22
CA ASP A 207 -10.56 -1.02 14.68
C ASP A 207 -9.18 -1.06 15.35
N ARG A 208 -8.22 -1.76 14.73
CA ARG A 208 -6.82 -1.77 15.20
C ARG A 208 -6.16 -0.42 15.08
N ALA A 209 -6.39 0.33 14.00
CA ALA A 209 -5.87 1.69 13.84
C ALA A 209 -6.37 2.63 14.95
N LYS A 210 -7.67 2.56 15.30
CA LYS A 210 -8.23 3.31 16.43
C LYS A 210 -7.60 2.93 17.77
N LEU A 211 -7.37 1.63 18.01
CA LEU A 211 -6.70 1.15 19.22
C LEU A 211 -5.26 1.66 19.31
N ILE A 212 -4.51 1.65 18.21
CA ILE A 212 -3.13 2.18 18.19
C ILE A 212 -3.13 3.68 18.48
N ALA A 213 -4.08 4.44 17.92
CA ALA A 213 -4.21 5.87 18.18
C ALA A 213 -4.57 6.20 19.65
N SER A 214 -5.43 5.40 20.29
CA SER A 214 -5.75 5.59 21.71
C SER A 214 -4.57 5.22 22.61
N LEU A 215 -3.84 4.13 22.29
CA LEU A 215 -2.62 3.74 22.99
C LEU A 215 -1.50 4.76 22.82
N SER A 216 -1.31 5.34 21.64
CA SER A 216 -0.30 6.38 21.41
C SER A 216 -0.61 7.65 22.20
N SER A 217 -1.89 8.05 22.29
CA SER A 217 -2.33 9.16 23.13
C SER A 217 -2.03 8.89 24.62
N LYS A 218 -2.37 7.69 25.11
CA LYS A 218 -2.09 7.27 26.50
C LYS A 218 -0.59 7.25 26.81
N ILE A 219 0.23 6.74 25.90
CA ILE A 219 1.70 6.74 26.03
C ILE A 219 2.23 8.17 26.13
N ASN A 220 1.72 9.10 25.32
CA ASN A 220 2.14 10.50 25.37
C ASN A 220 1.72 11.18 26.68
N GLN A 221 0.51 10.90 27.19
CA GLN A 221 0.05 11.37 28.50
C GLN A 221 0.95 10.85 29.63
N GLN A 222 1.21 9.53 29.66
CA GLN A 222 2.09 8.90 30.65
C GLN A 222 3.51 9.48 30.61
N ARG A 223 4.06 9.69 29.41
CA ARG A 223 5.38 10.34 29.24
C ARG A 223 5.40 11.76 29.79
N ASN A 224 4.37 12.55 29.51
CA ASN A 224 4.26 13.92 29.99
C ASN A 224 4.12 13.98 31.52
N GLU A 225 3.37 13.05 32.11
CA GLU A 225 3.21 12.93 33.56
C GLU A 225 4.52 12.52 34.24
N ILE A 226 5.21 11.51 33.71
CA ILE A 226 6.55 11.13 34.18
C ILE A 226 7.51 12.33 34.10
N GLN A 227 7.52 13.06 32.98
CA GLN A 227 8.34 14.27 32.85
C GLN A 227 7.96 15.39 33.84
N LYS A 228 6.68 15.49 34.23
CA LYS A 228 6.24 16.43 35.27
C LYS A 228 6.75 15.99 36.64
N LEU A 229 6.53 14.73 37.01
CA LEU A 229 6.97 14.17 38.28
C LEU A 229 8.50 14.19 38.43
N VAL A 230 9.26 13.86 37.39
CA VAL A 230 10.74 13.95 37.42
C VAL A 230 11.21 15.40 37.59
N ARG A 231 10.51 16.39 37.02
CA ARG A 231 10.81 17.82 37.26
C ARG A 231 10.48 18.23 38.70
N ASP A 232 9.39 17.71 39.26
CA ASP A 232 8.97 18.01 40.62
C ASP A 232 9.87 17.30 41.66
N GLU A 233 10.28 16.06 41.39
CA GLU A 233 11.32 15.31 42.12
C GLU A 233 12.63 16.11 42.16
N LYS A 234 13.09 16.62 41.00
CA LYS A 234 14.28 17.45 40.91
C LYS A 234 14.13 18.73 41.75
N ARG A 235 12.97 19.40 41.70
CA ARG A 235 12.70 20.60 42.52
C ARG A 235 12.67 20.28 44.01
N LEU A 236 12.06 19.16 44.42
CA LEU A 236 12.01 18.73 45.82
C LEU A 236 13.40 18.38 46.32
N THR A 237 14.21 17.69 45.51
CA THR A 237 15.62 17.42 45.79
C THR A 237 16.39 18.73 45.94
N ASP A 238 16.26 19.65 44.98
CA ASP A 238 16.86 20.99 45.03
C ASP A 238 16.37 21.78 46.26
N LEU A 239 15.14 21.59 46.73
CA LEU A 239 14.60 22.26 47.93
C LEU A 239 15.15 21.65 49.22
N VAL A 240 15.27 20.33 49.30
CA VAL A 240 15.94 19.63 50.41
C VAL A 240 17.40 20.07 50.49
N ASP A 241 18.08 20.16 49.34
CA ASP A 241 19.45 20.66 49.22
C ASP A 241 19.57 22.17 49.55
N ARG A 242 18.59 22.99 49.13
CA ARG A 242 18.54 24.43 49.45
C ARG A 242 18.22 24.71 50.92
N LEU A 243 17.41 23.89 51.57
CA LEU A 243 17.20 23.98 53.02
C LEU A 243 18.49 23.68 53.79
N ALA A 244 19.47 23.00 53.17
CA ALA A 244 20.82 22.85 53.67
C ALA A 244 21.79 23.99 53.26
N LYS A 245 21.46 24.85 52.28
CA LYS A 245 22.27 25.99 51.82
C LYS A 245 21.47 26.93 50.88
N LEU A 246 21.38 28.23 51.19
CA LEU A 246 20.78 29.28 50.35
C LEU A 246 21.82 30.37 49.99
N PRO A 247 21.65 31.19 48.92
CA PRO A 247 21.01 31.03 47.59
C PRO A 247 22.04 31.36 46.44
N SER A 248 21.81 31.37 45.11
CA SER A 248 20.75 31.99 44.28
C SER A 248 20.74 31.48 42.81
N ALA A 249 19.64 31.71 42.09
CA ALA A 249 19.38 31.50 40.65
C ALA A 249 18.83 32.83 40.05
N PRO A 250 18.45 33.05 38.75
CA PRO A 250 18.03 32.10 37.69
C PRO A 250 18.34 32.47 36.19
N VAL A 251 17.81 31.63 35.27
CA VAL A 251 17.87 31.63 33.78
C VAL A 251 16.66 32.39 33.16
N PRO A 252 16.63 32.77 31.86
CA PRO A 252 15.71 32.07 30.93
C PRO A 252 16.14 31.93 29.44
N SER A 253 15.43 31.03 28.75
CA SER A 253 15.54 30.55 27.36
C SER A 253 14.98 31.48 26.28
N LYS A 254 15.28 31.20 25.00
CA LYS A 254 14.31 31.35 23.89
C LYS A 254 14.43 30.24 22.84
N ARG A 255 13.26 29.75 22.44
CA ARG A 255 12.96 28.80 21.36
C ARG A 255 12.40 29.63 20.20
N GLU A 256 12.91 29.44 18.99
CA GLU A 256 12.33 30.02 17.78
C GLU A 256 11.48 28.98 17.06
N GLU A 257 10.21 29.29 16.88
CA GLU A 257 9.30 28.65 15.95
C GLU A 257 9.48 29.30 14.57
N LYS A 258 9.65 28.48 13.52
CA LYS A 258 9.46 28.93 12.13
C LYS A 258 8.40 28.08 11.46
N SER A 259 7.27 28.76 11.26
CA SER A 259 6.28 28.57 10.20
C SER A 259 6.91 28.07 8.90
N SER A 260 6.39 26.96 8.35
CA SER A 260 6.56 26.64 6.94
C SER A 260 5.22 26.78 6.22
N SER A 261 5.21 27.80 5.37
CA SER A 261 4.21 28.10 4.36
C SER A 261 3.96 26.93 3.41
N LYS A 262 2.67 26.78 3.09
CA LYS A 262 2.13 26.00 1.96
C LYS A 262 2.97 26.23 0.70
N THR A 263 3.53 25.17 0.14
CA THR A 263 4.24 25.17 -1.16
C THR A 263 3.53 24.29 -2.18
N PRO A 264 3.75 24.54 -3.48
CA PRO A 264 2.75 24.37 -4.52
C PRO A 264 2.57 22.92 -4.94
N ILE A 265 1.30 22.59 -5.18
CA ILE A 265 0.82 21.31 -5.68
C ILE A 265 1.31 21.16 -7.12
N VAL A 266 2.24 20.23 -7.36
CA VAL A 266 2.59 19.80 -8.72
C VAL A 266 1.72 18.58 -9.03
N ARG A 267 0.84 18.72 -10.01
CA ARG A 267 -0.10 17.68 -10.44
C ARG A 267 0.53 16.85 -11.56
N ASN A 268 0.71 15.55 -11.32
CA ASN A 268 1.18 14.62 -12.32
C ASN A 268 0.03 13.97 -13.09
N GLU A 269 0.02 14.19 -14.40
CA GLU A 269 -0.97 13.58 -15.31
C GLU A 269 -0.36 12.51 -16.23
N SER A 270 0.97 12.47 -16.36
CA SER A 270 1.70 11.52 -17.22
C SER A 270 2.16 10.29 -16.43
N ILE A 271 2.02 9.09 -17.01
CA ILE A 271 2.45 7.82 -16.40
C ILE A 271 3.43 7.08 -17.30
N PRO A 272 4.34 6.26 -16.72
CA PRO A 272 5.34 5.53 -17.49
C PRO A 272 4.71 4.61 -18.55
N SER A 273 5.43 4.48 -19.67
CA SER A 273 5.15 3.58 -20.79
C SER A 273 6.44 2.83 -21.18
N GLU A 274 6.32 1.80 -22.03
CA GLU A 274 7.45 0.97 -22.47
C GLU A 274 8.47 1.69 -23.37
N THR A 275 8.30 3.00 -23.62
CA THR A 275 9.08 3.82 -24.55
C THR A 275 10.60 3.78 -24.31
N PHE A 276 11.03 3.52 -23.08
CA PHE A 276 12.46 3.49 -22.69
C PHE A 276 12.97 2.09 -22.35
N SER A 277 12.25 1.04 -22.74
CA SER A 277 12.66 -0.34 -22.49
C SER A 277 14.03 -0.65 -23.10
N GLY A 278 14.93 -1.24 -22.30
CA GLY A 278 16.28 -1.63 -22.73
C GLY A 278 17.34 -0.51 -22.72
N GLN A 279 16.99 0.73 -22.36
CA GLN A 279 17.98 1.81 -22.20
C GLN A 279 18.63 1.79 -20.81
N LYS A 280 19.89 2.25 -20.72
CA LYS A 280 20.57 2.41 -19.43
C LYS A 280 19.85 3.45 -18.58
N PHE A 281 19.65 3.17 -17.29
CA PHE A 281 18.90 4.07 -16.42
C PHE A 281 19.49 5.50 -16.39
N GLU A 282 20.82 5.62 -16.38
CA GLU A 282 21.51 6.92 -16.37
C GLU A 282 21.12 7.87 -17.50
N THR A 283 20.77 7.35 -18.68
CA THR A 283 20.41 8.17 -19.85
C THR A 283 18.98 8.71 -19.80
N LEU A 284 18.19 8.31 -18.78
CA LEU A 284 16.79 8.69 -18.59
C LEU A 284 16.59 9.92 -17.71
N ARG A 285 17.67 10.57 -17.25
CA ARG A 285 17.59 11.80 -16.47
C ARG A 285 16.79 12.88 -17.22
N GLY A 286 15.76 13.42 -16.58
CA GLY A 286 14.87 14.46 -17.10
C GLY A 286 13.80 13.96 -18.09
N LYS A 287 13.70 12.64 -18.30
CA LYS A 287 12.77 12.03 -19.28
C LYS A 287 11.73 11.13 -18.63
N LEU A 288 11.86 10.79 -17.35
CA LEU A 288 10.97 9.84 -16.69
C LEU A 288 9.59 10.47 -16.42
N SER A 289 8.57 9.63 -16.37
CA SER A 289 7.25 9.99 -15.82
C SER A 289 7.16 9.52 -14.37
N LEU A 290 6.41 10.25 -13.54
CA LEU A 290 6.14 9.80 -12.18
C LEU A 290 5.25 8.53 -12.20
N PRO A 291 5.47 7.59 -11.27
CA PRO A 291 4.91 6.24 -11.35
C PRO A 291 3.39 6.13 -11.18
N VAL A 292 2.73 7.20 -10.73
CA VAL A 292 1.27 7.25 -10.57
C VAL A 292 0.75 8.66 -10.84
N LYS A 293 -0.48 8.76 -11.36
CA LYS A 293 -1.19 10.04 -11.51
C LYS A 293 -1.60 10.57 -10.14
N GLY A 294 -1.40 11.86 -9.90
CA GLY A 294 -1.74 12.45 -8.61
C GLY A 294 -0.94 13.70 -8.28
N ASP A 295 -1.16 14.21 -7.07
CA ASP A 295 -0.60 15.47 -6.60
C ASP A 295 0.62 15.23 -5.72
N VAL A 296 1.76 15.83 -6.06
CA VAL A 296 2.96 15.77 -5.21
C VAL A 296 2.77 16.72 -4.02
N ILE A 297 2.49 16.16 -2.84
CA ILE A 297 2.23 16.92 -1.61
C ILE A 297 3.45 17.02 -0.69
N ASN A 298 4.41 16.11 -0.80
CA ASN A 298 5.72 16.21 -0.14
C ASN A 298 6.85 15.98 -1.14
N ARG A 299 7.95 16.73 -0.98
CA ARG A 299 9.09 16.70 -1.90
C ARG A 299 10.37 16.26 -1.18
N PHE A 300 11.35 15.83 -1.96
CA PHE A 300 12.67 15.52 -1.42
C PHE A 300 13.26 16.73 -0.67
N GLY A 301 13.81 16.51 0.52
CA GLY A 301 14.46 17.53 1.33
C GLY A 301 13.53 18.36 2.24
N SER A 302 12.20 18.35 2.04
CA SER A 302 11.27 19.09 2.90
C SER A 302 11.24 18.51 4.33
N PRO A 303 10.99 19.31 5.37
CA PRO A 303 10.89 18.81 6.74
C PRO A 303 9.66 17.91 6.89
N ARG A 304 9.80 16.81 7.65
CA ARG A 304 8.69 15.91 7.98
C ARG A 304 8.14 16.24 9.36
N GLU A 305 6.84 16.53 9.45
CA GLU A 305 6.17 16.94 10.69
C GLU A 305 6.30 15.88 11.81
N ASP A 306 6.25 14.60 11.46
CA ASP A 306 6.21 13.49 12.43
C ASP A 306 7.57 13.20 13.10
N THR A 307 8.70 13.49 12.41
CA THR A 307 10.05 13.07 12.87
C THR A 307 11.07 14.20 12.92
N GLY A 308 10.77 15.36 12.35
CA GLY A 308 11.71 16.48 12.20
C GLY A 308 12.84 16.23 11.19
N LEU A 309 12.90 15.04 10.57
CA LEU A 309 13.87 14.68 9.54
C LEU A 309 13.38 15.11 8.15
N SER A 310 14.30 15.35 7.22
CA SER A 310 13.94 15.64 5.82
C SER A 310 13.37 14.41 5.10
N TRP A 311 12.38 14.63 4.24
CA TRP A 311 11.85 13.63 3.32
C TRP A 311 12.97 13.15 2.37
N LYS A 312 13.13 11.83 2.26
CA LYS A 312 14.12 11.18 1.37
C LYS A 312 13.56 10.86 -0.03
N GLY A 313 12.33 11.26 -0.31
CA GLY A 313 11.62 10.99 -1.56
C GLY A 313 10.40 11.89 -1.70
N LEU A 314 9.48 11.49 -2.55
CA LEU A 314 8.21 12.17 -2.82
C LEU A 314 7.05 11.45 -2.14
N PHE A 315 6.02 12.20 -1.78
CA PHE A 315 4.70 11.63 -1.49
C PHE A 315 3.71 12.14 -2.54
N ILE A 316 3.16 11.21 -3.32
CA ILE A 316 2.23 11.50 -4.42
C ILE A 316 0.84 11.06 -3.97
N LYS A 317 -0.02 12.04 -3.66
CA LYS A 317 -1.41 11.79 -3.28
C LYS A 317 -2.18 11.29 -4.50
N SER A 318 -2.79 10.13 -4.36
CA SER A 318 -3.55 9.46 -5.43
C SER A 318 -4.69 8.67 -4.80
N ASN A 319 -5.73 8.39 -5.59
CA ASN A 319 -6.81 7.51 -5.17
C ASN A 319 -6.28 6.11 -4.89
N GLU A 320 -6.85 5.47 -3.86
CA GLU A 320 -6.59 4.06 -3.53
C GLU A 320 -7.00 3.17 -4.69
N GLY A 321 -6.24 2.10 -4.92
CA GLY A 321 -6.44 1.17 -6.03
C GLY A 321 -5.88 1.63 -7.38
N ASN A 322 -5.41 2.88 -7.50
CA ASN A 322 -4.72 3.31 -8.73
C ASN A 322 -3.45 2.47 -8.98
N GLU A 323 -3.20 2.15 -10.25
CA GLU A 323 -2.03 1.39 -10.67
C GLU A 323 -0.74 2.19 -10.45
N VAL A 324 0.22 1.58 -9.75
CA VAL A 324 1.59 2.08 -9.63
C VAL A 324 2.44 1.37 -10.67
N LYS A 325 3.11 2.15 -11.51
CA LYS A 325 3.91 1.65 -12.63
C LYS A 325 5.40 1.74 -12.36
N SER A 326 6.16 0.76 -12.85
CA SER A 326 7.62 0.86 -12.87
C SER A 326 8.02 2.02 -13.77
N ILE A 327 8.96 2.84 -13.29
CA ILE A 327 9.44 4.02 -14.05
C ILE A 327 10.37 3.63 -15.20
N ALA A 328 11.02 2.47 -15.10
CA ALA A 328 12.02 1.99 -16.04
C ALA A 328 12.15 0.47 -15.96
N THR A 329 12.90 -0.13 -16.88
CA THR A 329 13.22 -1.56 -16.83
C THR A 329 14.09 -1.88 -15.62
N GLY A 330 13.84 -3.00 -14.95
CA GLY A 330 14.64 -3.45 -13.82
C GLY A 330 14.22 -4.80 -13.27
N ARG A 331 14.87 -5.23 -12.19
CA ARG A 331 14.55 -6.44 -11.45
C ARG A 331 14.01 -6.08 -10.07
N ILE A 332 12.93 -6.71 -9.65
CA ILE A 332 12.41 -6.51 -8.30
C ILE A 332 13.32 -7.23 -7.30
N VAL A 333 13.91 -6.47 -6.40
CA VAL A 333 14.81 -6.99 -5.35
C VAL A 333 14.14 -7.11 -3.99
N PHE A 334 12.98 -6.47 -3.82
CA PHE A 334 12.16 -6.58 -2.60
C PHE A 334 10.68 -6.33 -2.92
N ALA A 335 9.79 -7.13 -2.36
CA ALA A 335 8.33 -6.98 -2.46
C ALA A 335 7.66 -7.59 -1.22
N ASP A 336 7.65 -6.85 -0.10
CA ASP A 336 6.98 -7.26 1.14
C ASP A 336 6.64 -6.02 1.99
N TRP A 337 6.00 -6.25 3.13
CA TRP A 337 5.70 -5.21 4.10
C TRP A 337 6.94 -4.82 4.92
N LEU A 338 7.21 -3.51 5.01
CA LEU A 338 8.29 -2.94 5.82
C LEU A 338 7.76 -1.87 6.77
N ARG A 339 8.22 -1.90 8.03
CA ARG A 339 7.79 -0.96 9.07
C ARG A 339 8.08 0.48 8.65
N GLY A 340 7.06 1.33 8.70
CA GLY A 340 7.13 2.74 8.31
C GLY A 340 7.00 3.01 6.80
N PHE A 341 7.02 1.97 5.97
CA PHE A 341 6.81 2.06 4.52
C PHE A 341 5.62 1.24 4.02
N GLY A 342 4.98 0.44 4.89
CA GLY A 342 3.87 -0.42 4.50
C GLY A 342 4.32 -1.47 3.48
N ASN A 343 3.43 -1.85 2.57
CA ASN A 343 3.83 -2.70 1.44
C ASN A 343 4.77 -1.91 0.53
N LEU A 344 6.00 -2.41 0.41
CA LEU A 344 7.09 -1.78 -0.31
C LEU A 344 7.57 -2.69 -1.43
N ILE A 345 7.74 -2.11 -2.62
CA ILE A 345 8.43 -2.75 -3.72
C ILE A 345 9.68 -1.94 -4.09
N ILE A 346 10.80 -2.65 -4.31
CA ILE A 346 12.08 -2.05 -4.69
C ILE A 346 12.51 -2.67 -6.02
N VAL A 347 12.77 -1.82 -7.00
CA VAL A 347 13.25 -2.22 -8.32
C VAL A 347 14.70 -1.76 -8.49
N ASP A 348 15.58 -2.70 -8.80
CA ASP A 348 16.96 -2.45 -9.18
C ASP A 348 17.05 -2.27 -10.70
N HIS A 349 17.54 -1.11 -11.13
CA HIS A 349 17.69 -0.73 -12.53
C HIS A 349 19.12 -0.96 -13.06
N GLY A 350 20.01 -1.53 -12.24
CA GLY A 350 21.43 -1.71 -12.56
C GLY A 350 22.28 -0.49 -12.23
N GLU A 351 23.61 -0.66 -12.26
CA GLU A 351 24.60 0.40 -11.99
C GLU A 351 24.39 1.12 -10.63
N GLY A 352 23.81 0.40 -9.66
CA GLY A 352 23.52 0.91 -8.32
C GLY A 352 22.30 1.84 -8.23
N TYR A 353 21.47 1.92 -9.28
CA TYR A 353 20.21 2.68 -9.28
C TYR A 353 19.04 1.84 -8.78
N MET A 354 18.31 2.37 -7.80
CA MET A 354 17.11 1.72 -7.28
C MET A 354 15.95 2.70 -7.21
N SER A 355 14.75 2.20 -7.44
CA SER A 355 13.50 2.89 -7.17
C SER A 355 12.70 2.16 -6.10
N LEU A 356 12.11 2.92 -5.19
CA LEU A 356 11.35 2.42 -4.06
C LEU A 356 9.92 2.96 -4.16
N TYR A 357 8.95 2.08 -3.95
CA TYR A 357 7.52 2.37 -4.04
C TYR A 357 6.84 1.84 -2.77
N GLY A 358 6.49 2.71 -1.84
CA GLY A 358 5.91 2.36 -0.54
C GLY A 358 4.47 2.82 -0.35
N ASN A 359 3.88 2.41 0.76
CA ASN A 359 2.51 2.67 1.20
C ASN A 359 1.43 1.97 0.35
N ASN A 360 1.83 1.02 -0.48
CA ASN A 360 0.91 0.37 -1.42
C ASN A 360 -0.19 -0.41 -0.68
N GLN A 361 -1.40 -0.48 -1.24
CA GLN A 361 -2.41 -1.40 -0.71
C GLN A 361 -2.04 -2.86 -1.01
N SER A 362 -1.30 -3.09 -2.10
CA SER A 362 -0.87 -4.42 -2.55
C SER A 362 0.32 -4.33 -3.51
N THR A 363 1.21 -5.32 -3.44
CA THR A 363 2.25 -5.55 -4.44
C THR A 363 1.78 -6.60 -5.45
N ILE A 364 1.76 -6.23 -6.73
CA ILE A 364 1.31 -7.12 -7.81
C ILE A 364 2.43 -8.06 -8.25
N LYS A 365 3.67 -7.55 -8.27
CA LYS A 365 4.85 -8.32 -8.67
C LYS A 365 5.62 -8.87 -7.45
N LYS A 366 6.37 -9.95 -7.65
CA LYS A 366 7.19 -10.62 -6.63
C LYS A 366 8.67 -10.33 -6.80
N THR A 367 9.43 -10.53 -5.72
CA THR A 367 10.89 -10.52 -5.74
C THR A 367 11.43 -11.50 -6.80
N GLY A 368 12.42 -11.04 -7.56
CA GLY A 368 13.07 -11.79 -8.63
C GLY A 368 12.50 -11.53 -10.03
N GLU A 369 11.24 -11.06 -10.13
CA GLU A 369 10.61 -10.74 -11.41
C GLU A 369 11.32 -9.56 -12.11
N ILE A 370 11.41 -9.64 -13.44
CA ILE A 370 11.87 -8.55 -14.30
C ILE A 370 10.65 -7.74 -14.72
N VAL A 371 10.77 -6.42 -14.69
CA VAL A 371 9.72 -5.48 -15.08
C VAL A 371 10.24 -4.51 -16.12
N SER A 372 9.39 -4.13 -17.05
CA SER A 372 9.60 -3.06 -18.02
C SER A 372 9.11 -1.72 -17.48
N GLY A 373 9.54 -0.61 -18.08
CA GLY A 373 8.94 0.69 -17.79
C GLY A 373 7.46 0.68 -18.19
N GLY A 374 6.56 1.11 -17.31
CA GLY A 374 5.12 1.10 -17.53
C GLY A 374 4.38 -0.14 -16.99
N ASP A 375 5.10 -1.19 -16.61
CA ASP A 375 4.48 -2.37 -15.98
C ASP A 375 3.81 -2.00 -14.65
N VAL A 376 2.63 -2.56 -14.42
CA VAL A 376 1.94 -2.44 -13.12
C VAL A 376 2.66 -3.30 -12.09
N ILE A 377 3.19 -2.65 -11.05
CA ILE A 377 4.01 -3.30 -10.03
C ILE A 377 3.31 -3.36 -8.66
N ALA A 378 2.43 -2.39 -8.39
CA ALA A 378 1.69 -2.28 -7.14
C ALA A 378 0.39 -1.47 -7.35
N LEU A 379 -0.42 -1.38 -6.30
CA LEU A 379 -1.62 -0.54 -6.25
C LEU A 379 -1.49 0.47 -5.11
N VAL A 380 -1.88 1.72 -5.34
CA VAL A 380 -1.84 2.79 -4.33
C VAL A 380 -2.70 2.45 -3.12
N GLY A 381 -2.21 2.77 -1.93
CA GLY A 381 -2.97 2.65 -0.69
C GLY A 381 -2.46 3.60 0.39
N ASN A 382 -2.62 3.19 1.64
CA ASN A 382 -2.15 3.91 2.83
C ASN A 382 -1.53 2.97 3.89
N THR A 383 -0.94 1.86 3.47
CA THR A 383 -0.33 0.92 4.43
C THR A 383 0.89 1.54 5.11
N GLY A 384 1.29 0.99 6.26
CA GLY A 384 2.42 1.51 7.02
C GLY A 384 2.09 2.72 7.90
N GLY A 385 0.81 3.05 8.07
CA GLY A 385 0.34 4.04 9.05
C GLY A 385 0.21 5.47 8.54
N ASN A 386 0.01 5.67 7.23
CA ASN A 386 -0.23 7.01 6.67
C ASN A 386 -1.71 7.39 6.77
N GLU A 387 -1.99 8.67 7.06
CA GLU A 387 -3.37 9.16 7.20
C GLU A 387 -4.07 9.32 5.84
N SER A 388 -3.32 9.57 4.78
CA SER A 388 -3.84 9.80 3.42
C SER A 388 -3.37 8.73 2.45
N ASN A 389 -4.25 8.39 1.49
CA ASN A 389 -3.92 7.53 0.36
C ASN A 389 -2.89 8.20 -0.55
N GLY A 390 -1.86 7.46 -0.93
CA GLY A 390 -0.79 7.98 -1.77
C GLY A 390 0.40 7.04 -1.87
N LEU A 391 1.30 7.36 -2.78
CA LEU A 391 2.51 6.61 -3.03
C LEU A 391 3.71 7.32 -2.40
N TYR A 392 4.47 6.59 -1.58
CA TYR A 392 5.83 7.00 -1.25
C TYR A 392 6.77 6.57 -2.38
N PHE A 393 7.50 7.52 -2.96
CA PHE A 393 8.40 7.25 -4.08
C PHE A 393 9.80 7.80 -3.81
N GLU A 394 10.82 6.94 -3.89
CA GLU A 394 12.22 7.33 -3.63
C GLU A 394 13.13 6.75 -4.71
N LEU A 395 14.15 7.52 -5.10
CA LEU A 395 15.22 7.06 -5.97
C LEU A 395 16.54 7.05 -5.21
N ARG A 396 17.35 6.02 -5.44
CA ARG A 396 18.67 5.86 -4.85
C ARG A 396 19.74 5.59 -5.88
N LYS A 397 20.94 6.12 -5.65
CA LYS A 397 22.18 5.72 -6.32
C LYS A 397 23.16 5.27 -5.25
N LEU A 398 23.66 4.04 -5.33
CA LEU A 398 24.61 3.47 -4.35
C LEU A 398 24.09 3.65 -2.90
N SER A 399 22.82 3.31 -2.68
CA SER A 399 22.12 3.42 -1.39
C SER A 399 21.88 4.83 -0.84
N LYS A 400 22.28 5.88 -1.57
CA LYS A 400 22.00 7.28 -1.19
C LYS A 400 20.78 7.81 -1.93
N PRO A 401 19.79 8.40 -1.24
CA PRO A 401 18.64 8.97 -1.89
C PRO A 401 18.99 10.26 -2.63
N PHE A 402 18.35 10.49 -3.77
CA PHE A 402 18.45 11.73 -4.54
C PHE A 402 17.06 12.19 -4.98
N ASP A 403 16.94 13.46 -5.36
CA ASP A 403 15.65 14.05 -5.75
C ASP A 403 15.06 13.38 -7.00
N PRO A 404 13.89 12.72 -6.88
CA PRO A 404 13.26 12.09 -8.03
C PRO A 404 12.71 13.08 -9.06
N LEU A 405 12.36 14.32 -8.66
CA LEU A 405 11.83 15.31 -9.60
C LEU A 405 12.89 15.77 -10.61
N ALA A 406 14.18 15.76 -10.24
CA ALA A 406 15.27 16.04 -11.17
C ALA A 406 15.39 15.02 -12.32
N TRP A 407 14.69 13.89 -12.22
CA TRP A 407 14.69 12.83 -13.23
C TRP A 407 13.44 12.79 -14.07
N THR A 408 12.39 13.52 -13.67
CA THR A 408 11.14 13.54 -14.40
C THR A 408 11.08 14.67 -15.42
N SER A 409 10.19 14.54 -16.40
CA SER A 409 9.93 15.59 -17.39
C SER A 409 8.95 16.67 -16.90
N ILE A 410 8.49 16.58 -15.65
CA ILE A 410 7.51 17.48 -15.05
C ILE A 410 8.25 18.73 -14.55
N LYS A 411 7.83 19.91 -15.01
CA LYS A 411 8.40 21.19 -14.60
C LYS A 411 7.68 21.81 -13.42
#